data_AF-A0AAN8A245-F1
#
_entry.id   AF-A0AAN8A245-F1
#
_cell.length_a   1.000
_cell.length_b   1.000
_cell.length_c   1.000
_cell.angle_alpha   90.00
_cell.angle_beta   90.00
_cell.angle_gamma   90.00
#
_symmetry.space_group_name_H-M   'P 1'
#
loop_
_entity.id
_entity.type
_entity.pdbx_description
1 polymer ?
#
loop_
_entity_poly.entity_id
_entity_poly.type
_entity_poly.pdbx_seq_one_letter_code
_entity_poly.pdbx_strand_id
1 'polypeptide(L)'
;MGTEGLPELLAEINSNVAIHESVKKAGSLYSRFRPQRKEPDIREAAMYPPGDIPGSRSFQAAVAAVSSIVGLSDDDKVKDVVTVDAHDLFSQLTTLAYLGKREQTRGLLLSIQEVSEGTIRVWRDWLARQCESKKWTDGEPIVVHHDAPTSPTTSKAKGRAESVTVFEDPTKDPSVLWVNTRDNNLGIKFRVREQKMRRANPILFSSDVEVAVSYQVEFEEVLIRTTHLLLSLEEAERQMSNHSGKAIVFGSYAGLQEFDTAGHPRR
;
A
#
# COMPACT_ATOMS: atom_id res chain seq x y z
N MET A 1 3.12 10.62 -1.88
CA MET A 1 2.35 9.88 -0.86
C MET A 1 2.71 10.42 0.51
N GLY A 2 1.74 10.51 1.40
CA GLY A 2 1.84 11.16 2.71
C GLY A 2 0.50 11.11 3.42
N THR A 3 0.29 12.00 4.39
CA THR A 3 -0.99 12.19 5.06
C THR A 3 -1.73 13.33 4.37
N GLU A 4 -2.68 13.01 3.50
CA GLU A 4 -3.57 14.02 2.90
C GLU A 4 -4.37 14.72 4.01
N GLY A 5 -4.65 16.01 3.87
CA GLY A 5 -5.38 16.78 4.89
C GLY A 5 -4.53 17.26 6.08
N LEU A 6 -3.31 16.75 6.25
CA LEU A 6 -2.42 17.16 7.34
C LEU A 6 -1.95 18.62 7.24
N PRO A 7 -1.52 19.14 6.08
CA PRO A 7 -1.11 20.55 5.96
C PRO A 7 -2.25 21.53 6.26
N GLU A 8 -3.47 21.23 5.80
CA GLU A 8 -4.66 22.04 6.06
C GLU A 8 -5.01 22.02 7.55
N LEU A 9 -4.96 20.85 8.17
CA LEU A 9 -5.18 20.69 9.61
C LEU A 9 -4.16 21.46 10.45
N LEU A 10 -2.89 21.44 10.07
CA LEU A 10 -1.84 22.21 10.75
C LEU A 10 -2.07 23.72 10.60
N ALA A 11 -2.52 24.19 9.44
CA ALA A 11 -2.88 25.59 9.23
C ALA A 11 -4.07 26.00 10.11
N GLU A 12 -5.11 25.15 10.23
CA GLU A 12 -6.26 25.39 11.11
C GLU A 12 -5.85 25.46 12.59
N ILE A 13 -5.01 24.52 13.07
CA ILE A 13 -4.49 24.53 14.45
C ILE A 13 -3.70 25.80 14.73
N ASN A 14 -2.81 26.21 13.82
CA ASN A 14 -2.03 27.44 13.97
C ASN A 14 -2.89 28.70 13.97
N SER A 15 -4.06 28.66 13.33
CA SER A 15 -5.04 29.75 13.33
C SER A 15 -5.92 29.83 14.60
N ASN A 16 -5.74 28.91 15.56
CA ASN A 16 -6.53 28.80 16.80
C ASN A 16 -8.05 28.67 16.58
N VAL A 17 -8.48 28.19 15.41
CA VAL A 17 -9.89 27.91 15.13
C VAL A 17 -10.27 26.58 15.80
N ALA A 18 -11.31 26.61 16.64
CA ALA A 18 -12.03 25.47 17.24
C ALA A 18 -11.24 24.14 17.39
N ILE A 19 -10.34 24.08 18.38
CA ILE A 19 -9.44 22.93 18.67
C ILE A 19 -10.14 21.57 18.63
N HIS A 20 -11.38 21.48 19.13
CA HIS A 20 -12.14 20.23 19.18
C HIS A 20 -12.48 19.67 17.80
N GLU A 21 -12.74 20.52 16.81
CA GLU A 21 -12.97 20.09 15.43
C GLU A 21 -11.68 19.60 14.79
N SER A 22 -10.57 20.31 15.05
CA SER A 22 -9.24 19.92 14.56
C SER A 22 -8.80 18.56 15.11
N VAL A 23 -9.04 18.27 16.39
CA VAL A 23 -8.72 16.95 16.97
C VAL A 23 -9.53 15.83 16.33
N LYS A 24 -10.83 16.06 16.07
CA LYS A 24 -11.67 15.08 15.35
C LYS A 24 -11.17 14.84 13.93
N LYS A 25 -10.83 15.92 13.21
CA LYS A 25 -10.26 15.83 11.86
C LYS A 25 -8.94 15.05 11.87
N ALA A 26 -8.06 15.31 12.84
CA ALA A 26 -6.79 14.58 12.99
C ALA A 26 -7.02 13.07 13.18
N GLY A 27 -8.05 12.70 13.93
CA GLY A 27 -8.47 11.31 14.15
C GLY A 27 -8.94 10.58 12.88
N SER A 28 -9.42 11.32 11.88
CA SER A 28 -9.89 10.75 10.61
C SER A 28 -8.83 10.67 9.51
N LEU A 29 -7.62 11.19 9.74
CA LEU A 29 -6.56 11.18 8.72
C LEU A 29 -5.94 9.80 8.54
N TYR A 30 -5.58 9.50 7.30
CA TYR A 30 -4.85 8.29 6.92
C TYR A 30 -3.52 8.67 6.30
N SER A 31 -2.46 8.03 6.78
CA SER A 31 -1.15 8.03 6.16
C SER A 31 -1.14 6.97 5.06
N ARG A 32 -0.82 7.38 3.83
CA ARG A 32 -0.81 6.50 2.66
C ARG A 32 0.61 6.10 2.28
N PHE A 33 0.81 4.82 2.04
CA PHE A 33 2.08 4.22 1.67
C PHE A 33 1.91 3.47 0.35
N ARG A 34 2.92 3.56 -0.51
CA ARG A 34 2.93 2.81 -1.76
C ARG A 34 3.70 1.50 -1.55
N PRO A 35 3.09 0.32 -1.81
CA PRO A 35 3.80 -0.96 -1.75
C PRO A 35 4.96 -1.00 -2.74
N GLN A 36 6.09 -1.54 -2.30
CA GLN A 36 7.29 -1.74 -3.12
C GLN A 36 7.85 -3.14 -2.86
N ARG A 37 8.23 -3.86 -3.93
CA ARG A 37 8.87 -5.19 -3.81
C ARG A 37 10.32 -5.11 -3.36
N LYS A 38 11.01 -4.05 -3.77
CA LYS A 38 12.39 -3.77 -3.41
C LYS A 38 12.39 -2.68 -2.37
N GLU A 39 13.32 -2.77 -1.44
CA GLU A 39 13.60 -1.62 -0.59
C GLU A 39 13.98 -0.44 -1.49
N PRO A 40 13.51 0.79 -1.18
CA PRO A 40 13.97 1.96 -1.92
C PRO A 40 15.48 2.04 -1.77
N ASP A 41 16.21 1.88 -2.88
CA ASP A 41 17.66 1.95 -2.89
C ASP A 41 18.09 3.37 -2.49
N ILE A 42 18.35 3.60 -1.21
CA ILE A 42 18.95 4.85 -0.70
C ILE A 42 20.36 5.02 -1.30
N ARG A 43 20.91 3.98 -1.93
CA ARG A 43 22.27 3.90 -2.45
C ARG A 43 22.43 4.08 -3.95
N GLU A 44 21.37 4.36 -4.71
CA GLU A 44 21.56 5.01 -6.00
C GLU A 44 21.82 6.52 -5.79
N ALA A 45 22.78 6.86 -4.92
CA ALA A 45 23.55 8.06 -5.17
C ALA A 45 24.21 7.80 -6.51
N ALA A 46 23.62 8.34 -7.59
CA ALA A 46 24.11 8.19 -8.95
C ALA A 46 25.63 8.34 -8.90
N MET A 47 26.34 7.22 -9.08
CA MET A 47 27.79 7.24 -9.06
C MET A 47 28.17 8.03 -10.30
N TYR A 48 28.44 9.33 -10.12
CA TYR A 48 28.79 10.21 -11.21
C TYR A 48 29.96 9.58 -11.95
N PRO A 49 29.85 9.33 -13.26
CA PRO A 49 31.01 8.97 -14.05
C PRO A 49 32.12 9.99 -13.77
N PRO A 50 33.38 9.57 -13.61
CA PRO A 50 34.47 10.49 -13.35
C PRO A 50 34.49 11.62 -14.40
N GLY A 51 34.27 12.86 -13.97
CA GLY A 51 34.26 14.04 -14.87
C GLY A 51 32.93 14.81 -14.95
N ASP A 52 31.85 14.35 -14.32
CA ASP A 52 30.58 15.10 -14.30
C ASP A 52 30.60 16.19 -13.21
N ILE A 53 30.91 17.43 -13.62
CA ILE A 53 31.02 18.60 -12.73
C ILE A 53 29.77 19.47 -12.94
N PRO A 54 29.09 19.91 -11.87
CA PRO A 54 27.97 20.84 -11.97
C PRO A 54 28.33 22.07 -12.83
N GLY A 55 27.54 22.33 -13.88
CA GLY A 55 27.75 23.44 -14.83
C GLY A 55 28.45 23.07 -16.15
N SER A 56 28.85 21.81 -16.33
CA SER A 56 29.40 21.30 -17.59
C SER A 56 28.32 20.96 -18.64
N ARG A 57 28.70 20.92 -19.92
CA ARG A 57 27.78 20.57 -21.04
C ARG A 57 27.29 19.12 -21.00
N SER A 58 27.92 18.27 -20.18
CA SER A 58 27.59 16.85 -19.94
C SER A 58 26.65 16.63 -18.75
N PHE A 59 26.34 17.68 -17.98
CA PHE A 59 25.45 17.60 -16.82
C PHE A 59 23.97 17.47 -17.27
N GLN A 60 23.60 16.29 -17.75
CA GLN A 60 22.23 15.95 -18.16
C GLN A 60 21.49 15.11 -17.11
N ALA A 61 22.16 14.72 -16.02
CA ALA A 61 21.63 13.74 -15.05
C ALA A 61 20.53 14.28 -14.13
N ALA A 62 20.46 15.59 -13.85
CA ALA A 62 19.46 16.13 -12.93
C ALA A 62 18.02 16.00 -13.49
N VAL A 63 17.84 16.06 -14.81
CA VAL A 63 16.52 15.87 -15.44
C VAL A 63 16.17 14.38 -15.54
N ALA A 64 17.16 13.51 -15.76
CA ALA A 64 16.99 12.05 -15.83
C ALA A 64 16.64 11.41 -14.47
N ALA A 65 17.25 11.90 -13.38
CA ALA A 65 16.96 11.43 -12.01
C ALA A 65 15.59 11.88 -11.49
N VAL A 66 15.03 12.97 -12.04
CA VAL A 66 13.64 13.37 -11.75
C VAL A 66 12.66 12.49 -12.52
N SER A 67 13.00 12.04 -13.73
CA SER A 67 12.14 11.11 -14.50
C SER A 67 12.08 9.68 -13.94
N SER A 68 13.08 9.21 -13.20
CA SER A 68 13.01 7.90 -12.52
C SER A 68 12.08 7.89 -11.29
N ILE A 69 11.71 9.06 -10.76
CA ILE A 69 10.69 9.20 -9.71
C ILE A 69 9.26 9.10 -10.29
N VAL A 70 9.08 9.36 -11.59
CA VAL A 70 7.76 9.57 -12.23
C VAL A 70 7.15 8.30 -12.84
N GLY A 71 7.87 7.18 -12.89
CA GLY A 71 7.29 5.94 -13.41
C GLY A 71 8.03 4.70 -12.93
N LEU A 72 7.62 4.17 -11.77
CA LEU A 72 8.00 2.81 -11.38
C LEU A 72 7.57 1.85 -12.50
N SER A 73 8.49 0.98 -12.91
CA SER A 73 8.23 -0.03 -13.92
C SER A 73 7.09 -0.96 -13.46
N ASP A 74 6.36 -1.59 -14.38
CA ASP A 74 5.28 -2.53 -14.03
C ASP A 74 5.78 -3.73 -13.17
N ASP A 75 7.09 -3.94 -13.13
CA ASP A 75 7.77 -4.96 -12.33
C ASP A 75 7.90 -4.60 -10.84
N ASP A 76 7.89 -3.30 -10.48
CA ASP A 76 8.05 -2.84 -9.09
C ASP A 76 6.75 -2.94 -8.28
N LYS A 77 5.62 -3.09 -8.98
CA LYS A 77 4.29 -3.26 -8.38
C LYS A 77 4.20 -4.60 -7.65
N VAL A 78 3.67 -4.56 -6.44
CA VAL A 78 3.38 -5.78 -5.66
C VAL A 78 2.09 -6.39 -6.22
N LYS A 79 2.20 -7.60 -6.76
CA LYS A 79 1.09 -8.39 -7.33
C LYS A 79 1.05 -9.76 -6.67
N ASP A 80 -0.15 -10.27 -6.46
CA ASP A 80 -0.41 -11.61 -5.95
C ASP A 80 -1.61 -12.25 -6.66
N VAL A 81 -1.80 -13.55 -6.49
CA VAL A 81 -2.93 -14.31 -7.04
C VAL A 81 -3.84 -14.75 -5.89
N VAL A 82 -5.08 -14.28 -5.91
CA VAL A 82 -6.10 -14.70 -4.95
C VAL A 82 -6.98 -15.75 -5.62
N THR A 83 -6.99 -16.95 -5.03
CA THR A 83 -7.89 -18.04 -5.41
C THR A 83 -8.96 -18.23 -4.34
N VAL A 84 -10.20 -18.42 -4.78
CA VAL A 84 -11.34 -18.76 -3.92
C VAL A 84 -11.89 -20.10 -4.41
N ASP A 85 -11.88 -21.11 -3.54
CA ASP A 85 -12.33 -22.46 -3.88
C ASP A 85 -13.84 -22.48 -4.18
N ALA A 86 -14.30 -23.45 -4.96
CA ALA A 86 -15.67 -23.60 -5.44
C ALA A 86 -16.71 -23.40 -4.32
N HIS A 87 -16.52 -24.06 -3.18
CA HIS A 87 -17.45 -24.07 -2.05
C HIS A 87 -17.23 -22.91 -1.07
N ASP A 88 -16.19 -22.10 -1.28
CA ASP A 88 -15.85 -20.98 -0.43
C ASP A 88 -16.39 -19.67 -0.99
N LEU A 89 -16.87 -18.81 -0.08
CA LEU A 89 -17.36 -17.47 -0.41
C LEU A 89 -16.23 -16.43 -0.44
N PHE A 90 -15.14 -16.68 0.28
CA PHE A 90 -14.02 -15.76 0.40
C PHE A 90 -12.69 -16.50 0.58
N SER A 91 -11.60 -15.83 0.25
CA SER A 91 -10.25 -16.19 0.66
C SER A 91 -9.79 -15.27 1.79
N GLN A 92 -8.92 -15.76 2.67
CA GLN A 92 -8.44 -15.00 3.82
C GLN A 92 -6.98 -14.60 3.65
N LEU A 93 -6.71 -13.31 3.74
CA LEU A 93 -5.35 -12.75 3.76
C LEU A 93 -4.98 -12.40 5.20
N THR A 94 -3.97 -13.06 5.75
CA THR A 94 -3.39 -12.67 7.05
C THR A 94 -2.45 -11.49 6.82
N THR A 95 -2.64 -10.42 7.58
CA THR A 95 -1.91 -9.16 7.44
C THR A 95 -1.15 -8.86 8.72
N LEU A 96 0.16 -8.71 8.60
CA LEU A 96 1.03 -8.17 9.65
C LEU A 96 1.72 -6.91 9.12
N ALA A 97 1.63 -5.84 9.88
CA ALA A 97 2.20 -4.55 9.54
C ALA A 97 3.21 -4.13 10.61
N TYR A 98 4.44 -3.88 10.18
CA TYR A 98 5.52 -3.42 11.04
C TYR A 98 6.05 -2.06 10.56
N LEU A 99 6.43 -1.22 11.52
CA LEU A 99 7.13 0.03 11.29
C LEU A 99 8.61 -0.15 11.62
N GLY A 100 9.45 -0.12 10.59
CA GLY A 100 10.90 -0.18 10.74
C GLY A 100 11.53 1.21 10.84
N LYS A 101 12.34 1.46 11.87
CA LYS A 101 13.24 2.62 11.92
C LYS A 101 14.58 2.25 11.32
N ARG A 102 15.05 2.99 10.31
CA ARG A 102 16.38 2.81 9.73
C ARG A 102 17.39 3.82 10.25
N GLU A 103 18.64 3.40 10.31
CA GLU A 103 19.81 4.26 10.55
C GLU A 103 20.02 5.19 9.36
N GLN A 104 20.15 6.49 9.62
CA GLN A 104 20.30 7.51 8.58
C GLN A 104 21.57 7.35 7.72
N THR A 105 22.67 6.86 8.30
CA THR A 105 23.97 6.83 7.64
C THR A 105 24.16 5.60 6.77
N ARG A 106 23.84 4.41 7.29
CA ARG A 106 24.12 3.13 6.60
C ARG A 106 22.89 2.51 5.96
N GLY A 107 21.69 2.98 6.31
CA GLY A 107 20.41 2.41 5.89
C GLY A 107 20.02 1.13 6.62
N LEU A 108 20.74 0.75 7.68
CA LEU A 108 20.47 -0.47 8.44
C LEU A 108 19.17 -0.36 9.23
N LEU A 109 18.41 -1.45 9.35
CA LEU A 109 17.24 -1.50 10.21
C LEU A 109 17.68 -1.45 11.68
N LEU A 110 17.29 -0.39 12.39
CA LEU A 110 17.65 -0.14 13.79
C LEU A 110 16.63 -0.74 14.77
N SER A 111 15.34 -0.58 14.46
CA SER A 111 14.26 -1.14 15.25
C SER A 111 13.05 -1.46 14.39
N ILE A 112 12.21 -2.34 14.88
CA ILE A 112 10.94 -2.72 14.25
C ILE A 112 9.86 -2.72 15.33
N GLN A 113 8.74 -2.08 15.04
CA GLN A 113 7.58 -2.03 15.91
C GLN A 113 6.40 -2.63 15.18
N GLU A 114 5.67 -3.55 15.82
CA GLU A 114 4.40 -4.00 15.28
C GLU A 114 3.37 -2.87 15.36
N VAL A 115 2.73 -2.58 14.22
CA VAL A 115 1.67 -1.59 14.11
C VAL A 115 0.31 -2.28 14.17
N SER A 116 0.12 -3.35 13.40
CA SER A 116 -1.16 -4.06 13.34
C SER A 116 -0.98 -5.50 12.91
N GLU A 117 -1.78 -6.38 13.49
CA GLU A 117 -2.00 -7.75 13.04
C GLU A 117 -3.50 -7.96 12.80
N GLY A 118 -3.86 -8.73 11.79
CA GLY A 118 -5.23 -9.18 11.60
C GLY A 118 -5.45 -9.90 10.29
N THR A 119 -6.72 -9.98 9.88
CA THR A 119 -7.12 -10.68 8.66
C THR A 119 -8.00 -9.81 7.78
N ILE A 120 -7.87 -9.98 6.46
CA ILE A 120 -8.73 -9.39 5.44
C ILE A 120 -9.47 -10.54 4.75
N ARG A 121 -10.80 -10.42 4.64
CA ARG A 121 -11.61 -11.37 3.86
C ARG A 121 -11.84 -10.81 2.46
N VAL A 122 -11.37 -11.55 1.46
CA VAL A 122 -11.51 -11.20 0.05
C VAL A 122 -12.63 -12.04 -0.54
N TRP A 123 -13.80 -11.43 -0.71
CA TRP A 123 -15.00 -12.13 -1.16
C TRP A 123 -15.02 -12.33 -2.68
N ARG A 124 -15.56 -13.47 -3.11
CA ARG A 124 -15.74 -13.86 -4.52
C ARG A 124 -16.51 -12.81 -5.31
N ASP A 125 -17.62 -12.32 -4.76
CA ASP A 125 -18.49 -11.33 -5.39
C ASP A 125 -17.82 -9.95 -5.44
N TRP A 126 -17.03 -9.60 -4.43
CA TRP A 126 -16.22 -8.37 -4.42
C TRP A 126 -15.14 -8.42 -5.51
N LEU A 127 -14.38 -9.52 -5.64
CA LEU A 127 -13.38 -9.70 -6.70
C LEU A 127 -14.02 -9.57 -8.09
N ALA A 128 -15.18 -10.20 -8.30
CA ALA A 128 -15.92 -10.11 -9.55
C ALA A 128 -16.39 -8.68 -9.86
N ARG A 129 -16.78 -7.90 -8.83
CA ARG A 129 -17.20 -6.50 -8.99
C ARG A 129 -16.02 -5.55 -9.26
N GLN A 130 -14.87 -5.80 -8.65
CA GLN A 130 -13.67 -4.96 -8.79
C GLN A 130 -12.81 -5.30 -10.02
N CYS A 131 -13.08 -6.41 -10.71
CA CYS A 131 -12.28 -6.85 -11.84
C CYS A 131 -12.37 -5.90 -13.04
N GLU A 132 -11.28 -5.17 -13.32
CA GLU A 132 -11.17 -4.17 -14.41
C GLU A 132 -11.19 -4.79 -15.81
N SER A 133 -10.88 -6.08 -15.94
CA SER A 133 -10.71 -6.71 -17.25
C SER A 133 -11.94 -7.43 -17.75
N LYS A 134 -13.10 -7.27 -17.10
CA LYS A 134 -14.36 -7.72 -17.68
C LYS A 134 -14.55 -7.04 -19.03
N LYS A 135 -14.66 -7.83 -20.09
CA LYS A 135 -15.04 -7.34 -21.42
C LYS A 135 -16.54 -7.53 -21.57
N TRP A 136 -17.24 -6.55 -22.12
CA TRP A 136 -18.61 -6.78 -22.59
C TRP A 136 -18.57 -7.90 -23.66
N THR A 137 -19.70 -8.58 -23.93
CA THR A 137 -19.86 -9.53 -25.05
C THR A 137 -19.37 -8.99 -26.40
N ASP A 138 -19.25 -7.67 -26.54
CA ASP A 138 -18.96 -6.94 -27.77
C ASP A 138 -17.46 -6.56 -27.86
N GLY A 139 -16.64 -7.01 -26.90
CA GLY A 139 -15.17 -6.87 -26.93
C GLY A 139 -14.62 -5.58 -26.32
N GLU A 140 -15.48 -4.61 -26.01
CA GLU A 140 -15.13 -3.38 -25.30
C GLU A 140 -14.69 -3.69 -23.85
N PRO A 141 -13.51 -3.22 -23.40
CA PRO A 141 -13.10 -3.35 -22.01
C PRO A 141 -14.03 -2.52 -21.12
N ILE A 142 -14.58 -3.13 -20.07
CA ILE A 142 -15.29 -2.37 -19.03
C ILE A 142 -14.23 -1.58 -18.27
N VAL A 143 -14.14 -0.28 -18.56
CA VAL A 143 -13.48 0.64 -17.65
C VAL A 143 -14.34 0.65 -16.40
N VAL A 144 -13.89 -0.02 -15.34
CA VAL A 144 -14.45 0.16 -14.00
C VAL A 144 -14.12 1.59 -13.63
N HIS A 145 -15.02 2.51 -13.99
CA HIS A 145 -14.97 3.88 -13.57
C HIS A 145 -15.12 3.87 -12.05
N HIS A 146 -14.02 4.11 -11.34
CA HIS A 146 -14.09 4.54 -9.96
C HIS A 146 -14.81 5.90 -10.01
N ASP A 147 -16.08 5.93 -9.61
CA ASP A 147 -16.86 7.16 -9.53
C ASP A 147 -16.12 8.13 -8.60
N ALA A 148 -15.34 9.05 -9.17
CA ALA A 148 -15.17 10.35 -8.56
C ALA A 148 -16.58 10.95 -8.48
N PRO A 149 -17.08 11.32 -7.29
CA PRO A 149 -18.50 11.55 -7.07
C PRO A 149 -18.98 12.73 -7.94
N THR A 150 -19.65 12.41 -9.04
CA THR A 150 -20.41 13.39 -9.79
C THR A 150 -21.75 13.55 -9.08
N SER A 151 -21.89 14.71 -8.43
CA SER A 151 -23.10 15.19 -7.78
C SER A 151 -24.39 14.85 -8.57
N PRO A 152 -25.46 14.37 -7.91
CA PRO A 152 -26.75 14.20 -8.57
C PRO A 152 -27.34 15.58 -8.90
N THR A 153 -27.39 15.91 -10.19
CA THR A 153 -28.16 17.06 -10.67
C THR A 153 -29.65 16.73 -10.63
N THR A 154 -30.39 17.41 -9.74
CA THR A 154 -31.49 18.32 -10.11
C THR A 154 -32.25 18.84 -8.88
N SER A 155 -31.73 19.92 -8.29
CA SER A 155 -32.57 21.09 -8.05
C SER A 155 -31.69 22.35 -8.13
N LYS A 156 -32.14 23.31 -8.94
CA LYS A 156 -31.43 24.56 -9.25
C LYS A 156 -31.24 25.39 -7.99
N ALA A 157 -29.99 25.68 -7.61
CA ALA A 157 -29.65 26.89 -6.88
C ALA A 157 -28.24 27.36 -7.25
N LYS A 158 -28.18 28.65 -7.57
CA LYS A 158 -27.05 29.46 -8.02
C LYS A 158 -26.14 29.77 -6.82
N GLY A 159 -24.84 29.46 -6.90
CA GLY A 159 -23.88 29.97 -5.91
C GLY A 159 -22.49 29.36 -5.97
N ARG A 160 -21.53 30.20 -6.40
CA ARG A 160 -20.13 30.27 -5.94
C ARG A 160 -19.25 29.02 -6.15
N ALA A 161 -18.33 29.14 -7.10
CA ALA A 161 -17.16 28.27 -7.22
C ALA A 161 -16.33 28.37 -5.94
N GLU A 162 -16.39 27.33 -5.12
CA GLU A 162 -15.49 27.11 -4.00
C GLU A 162 -14.56 25.97 -4.40
N SER A 163 -13.28 26.30 -4.55
CA SER A 163 -12.19 25.36 -4.77
C SER A 163 -12.00 24.53 -3.49
N VAL A 164 -12.88 23.57 -3.26
CA VAL A 164 -12.74 22.60 -2.18
C VAL A 164 -11.97 21.41 -2.75
N THR A 165 -10.71 21.26 -2.35
CA THR A 165 -9.99 20.00 -2.44
C THR A 165 -10.79 18.98 -1.64
N VAL A 166 -11.63 18.19 -2.31
CA VAL A 166 -12.50 17.22 -1.66
C VAL A 166 -11.60 16.16 -1.04
N PHE A 167 -11.50 16.18 0.29
CA PHE A 167 -10.90 15.08 1.04
C PHE A 167 -11.80 13.86 0.85
N GLU A 168 -11.41 12.97 -0.06
CA GLU A 168 -12.11 11.70 -0.24
C GLU A 168 -11.78 10.80 0.94
N ASP A 169 -12.80 10.54 1.75
CA ASP A 169 -12.75 9.61 2.87
C ASP A 169 -12.46 8.19 2.35
N PRO A 170 -11.28 7.61 2.63
CA PRO A 170 -10.88 6.31 2.09
C PRO A 170 -11.77 5.17 2.59
N THR A 171 -12.53 5.36 3.67
CA THR A 171 -13.47 4.34 4.16
C THR A 171 -14.63 4.10 3.21
N LYS A 172 -14.89 5.05 2.29
CA LYS A 172 -15.94 4.95 1.27
C LYS A 172 -15.45 4.34 -0.03
N ASP A 173 -14.14 4.19 -0.22
CA ASP A 173 -13.58 3.60 -1.42
C ASP A 173 -13.84 2.07 -1.42
N PRO A 174 -14.67 1.54 -2.35
CA PRO A 174 -15.00 0.13 -2.38
C PRO A 174 -13.82 -0.77 -2.78
N SER A 175 -12.73 -0.20 -3.31
CA SER A 175 -11.50 -0.92 -3.66
C SER A 175 -10.56 -1.11 -2.46
N VAL A 176 -10.85 -0.48 -1.32
CA VAL A 176 -10.10 -0.65 -0.08
C VAL A 176 -10.74 -1.74 0.76
N LEU A 177 -9.98 -2.78 1.08
CA LEU A 177 -10.36 -3.75 2.10
C LEU A 177 -9.63 -3.44 3.40
N TRP A 178 -10.40 -3.39 4.48
CA TRP A 178 -9.92 -3.10 5.82
C TRP A 178 -9.56 -4.39 6.55
N VAL A 179 -8.46 -4.36 7.29
CA VAL A 179 -8.15 -5.44 8.25
C VAL A 179 -9.27 -5.46 9.27
N ASN A 180 -9.78 -6.66 9.55
CA ASN A 180 -10.88 -6.94 10.48
C ASN A 180 -10.47 -6.62 11.94
N THR A 181 -10.33 -5.33 12.18
CA THR A 181 -10.10 -4.66 13.45
C THR A 181 -11.29 -3.74 13.67
N ARG A 182 -11.59 -3.43 14.94
CA ARG A 182 -12.78 -2.65 15.29
C ARG A 182 -12.85 -1.28 14.60
N ASP A 183 -11.69 -0.67 14.35
CA ASP A 183 -11.60 0.76 14.11
C ASP A 183 -11.12 1.13 12.70
N ASN A 184 -11.02 0.19 11.73
CA ASN A 184 -10.51 0.45 10.37
C ASN A 184 -9.17 1.21 10.38
N ASN A 185 -8.23 0.78 11.23
CA ASN A 185 -6.94 1.45 11.39
C ASN A 185 -5.95 1.10 10.27
N LEU A 186 -6.14 -0.04 9.60
CA LEU A 186 -5.29 -0.47 8.50
C LEU A 186 -6.14 -0.99 7.34
N GLY A 187 -5.92 -0.45 6.15
CA GLY A 187 -6.59 -0.83 4.92
C GLY A 187 -5.61 -0.97 3.78
N ILE A 188 -5.98 -1.78 2.79
CA ILE A 188 -5.19 -1.99 1.58
C ILE A 188 -6.11 -1.72 0.38
N LYS A 189 -5.67 -0.83 -0.51
CA LYS A 189 -6.30 -0.57 -1.79
C LYS A 189 -5.80 -1.59 -2.81
N PHE A 190 -6.74 -2.28 -3.45
CA PHE A 190 -6.44 -3.30 -4.43
C PHE A 190 -6.91 -2.89 -5.81
N ARG A 191 -6.15 -3.29 -6.81
CA ARG A 191 -6.57 -3.29 -8.20
C ARG A 191 -6.71 -4.72 -8.69
N VAL A 192 -7.89 -5.10 -9.16
CA VAL A 192 -8.22 -6.49 -9.48
C VAL A 192 -8.23 -6.69 -10.99
N ARG A 193 -7.51 -7.72 -11.46
CA ARG A 193 -7.42 -8.12 -12.86
C ARG A 193 -7.78 -9.60 -13.00
N GLU A 194 -8.41 -9.95 -14.12
CA GLU A 194 -8.70 -11.34 -14.45
C GLU A 194 -7.41 -12.10 -14.69
N GLN A 195 -7.31 -13.27 -14.08
CA GLN A 195 -6.23 -14.19 -14.35
C GLN A 195 -6.63 -15.13 -15.48
N LYS A 196 -5.99 -14.97 -16.65
CA LYS A 196 -6.12 -15.94 -17.73
C LYS A 196 -5.44 -17.24 -17.31
N MET A 197 -6.21 -18.22 -16.86
CA MET A 197 -5.71 -19.58 -16.62
C MET A 197 -5.15 -20.14 -17.93
N ARG A 198 -3.82 -20.14 -18.06
CA ARG A 198 -3.14 -20.71 -19.23
C ARG A 198 -2.89 -22.20 -18.97
N ARG A 199 -3.75 -23.04 -19.60
CA ARG A 199 -3.69 -24.52 -19.73
C ARG A 199 -4.29 -25.26 -18.52
N ALA A 200 -5.19 -26.26 -18.62
CA ALA A 200 -5.67 -27.08 -19.73
C ALA A 200 -7.10 -27.59 -19.44
N ASN A 201 -7.88 -27.79 -20.51
CA ASN A 201 -9.23 -28.37 -20.61
C ASN A 201 -10.46 -27.51 -20.22
N PRO A 202 -11.40 -27.28 -21.17
CA PRO A 202 -12.76 -26.95 -20.83
C PRO A 202 -13.44 -28.23 -20.34
N ILE A 203 -13.56 -28.40 -19.02
CA ILE A 203 -14.61 -29.28 -18.52
C ILE A 203 -15.87 -28.43 -18.58
N LEU A 204 -16.82 -28.84 -19.43
CA LEU A 204 -18.14 -28.23 -19.44
C LEU A 204 -18.75 -28.46 -18.06
N PHE A 205 -18.72 -27.44 -17.22
CA PHE A 205 -19.45 -27.46 -15.96
C PHE A 205 -20.93 -27.22 -16.28
N SER A 206 -21.82 -27.99 -15.64
CA SER A 206 -23.22 -27.57 -15.58
C SER A 206 -23.26 -26.17 -14.96
N SER A 207 -24.21 -25.33 -15.37
CA SER A 207 -24.42 -23.99 -14.77
C SER A 207 -24.55 -24.01 -13.25
N ASP A 208 -24.86 -25.19 -12.70
CA ASP A 208 -25.18 -25.44 -11.31
C ASP A 208 -23.95 -25.90 -10.50
N VAL A 209 -22.80 -26.10 -11.15
CA VAL A 209 -21.54 -26.48 -10.49
C VAL A 209 -20.73 -25.22 -10.20
N GLU A 210 -20.57 -24.89 -8.93
CA GLU A 210 -19.69 -23.81 -8.50
C GLU A 210 -18.23 -24.16 -8.80
N VAL A 211 -17.48 -23.21 -9.36
CA VAL A 211 -16.08 -23.39 -9.78
C VAL A 211 -15.19 -22.42 -9.00
N ALA A 212 -13.98 -22.88 -8.67
CA ALA A 212 -12.96 -22.02 -8.09
C ALA A 212 -12.66 -20.83 -9.02
N VAL A 213 -12.53 -19.63 -8.43
CA VAL A 213 -12.16 -18.42 -9.18
C VAL A 213 -10.77 -17.96 -8.78
N SER A 214 -10.06 -17.37 -9.73
CA SER A 214 -8.69 -16.90 -9.54
C SER A 214 -8.54 -15.54 -10.18
N TYR A 215 -8.07 -14.57 -9.39
CA TYR A 215 -7.85 -13.20 -9.83
C TYR A 215 -6.43 -12.77 -9.48
N GLN A 216 -5.83 -11.97 -10.36
CA GLN A 216 -4.59 -11.28 -10.04
C GLN A 216 -4.94 -9.97 -9.34
N VAL A 217 -4.41 -9.77 -8.14
CA VAL A 217 -4.59 -8.54 -7.36
C VAL A 217 -3.27 -7.78 -7.31
N GLU A 218 -3.34 -6.48 -7.56
CA GLU A 218 -2.22 -5.55 -7.40
C GLU A 218 -2.47 -4.68 -6.16
N PHE A 219 -1.46 -4.53 -5.31
CA PHE A 219 -1.52 -3.73 -4.10
C PHE A 219 -1.13 -2.30 -4.47
N GLU A 220 -2.12 -1.41 -4.53
CA GLU A 220 -1.92 -0.03 -5.00
C GLU A 220 -1.45 0.88 -3.87
N GLU A 221 -2.13 0.82 -2.73
CA GLU A 221 -1.86 1.67 -1.56
C GLU A 221 -2.12 0.90 -0.26
N VAL A 222 -1.33 1.21 0.76
CA VAL A 222 -1.58 0.81 2.15
C VAL A 222 -1.94 2.06 2.93
N LEU A 223 -3.08 2.02 3.61
CA LEU A 223 -3.62 3.12 4.40
C LEU A 223 -3.52 2.75 5.87
N ILE A 224 -2.91 3.63 6.65
CA ILE A 224 -2.83 3.47 8.11
C ILE A 224 -3.36 4.73 8.75
N ARG A 225 -4.29 4.60 9.70
CA ARG A 225 -4.81 5.76 10.43
C ARG A 225 -3.64 6.47 11.11
N THR A 226 -3.52 7.78 10.90
CA THR A 226 -2.35 8.54 11.34
C THR A 226 -2.23 8.54 12.86
N THR A 227 -3.35 8.68 13.58
CA THR A 227 -3.35 8.60 15.06
C THR A 227 -2.92 7.23 15.58
N HIS A 228 -3.31 6.15 14.92
CA HIS A 228 -2.88 4.80 15.28
C HIS A 228 -1.37 4.64 15.12
N LEU A 229 -0.82 5.08 13.98
CA LEU A 229 0.62 5.02 13.72
C LEU A 229 1.42 5.84 14.75
N LEU A 230 0.96 7.04 15.09
CA LEU A 230 1.60 7.90 16.09
C LEU A 230 1.58 7.26 17.49
N LEU A 231 0.45 6.70 17.90
CA LEU A 231 0.33 6.00 19.19
C LEU A 231 1.24 4.77 19.25
N SER A 232 1.30 3.97 18.18
CA SER A 232 2.23 2.82 18.10
C SER A 232 3.69 3.25 18.21
N LEU A 233 4.06 4.40 17.62
CA LEU A 233 5.43 4.93 17.71
C LEU A 233 5.75 5.44 19.12
N GLU A 234 4.81 6.14 19.75
CA GLU A 234 4.96 6.63 21.12
C GLU A 234 5.09 5.47 22.12
N GLU A 235 4.32 4.40 21.93
CA GLU A 235 4.46 3.16 22.69
C GLU A 235 5.84 2.52 22.50
N ALA A 236 6.33 2.45 21.25
CA ALA A 236 7.65 1.91 20.96
C ALA A 236 8.77 2.70 21.66
N GLU A 237 8.70 4.03 21.65
CA GLU A 237 9.68 4.88 22.33
C GLU A 237 9.68 4.66 23.85
N ARG A 238 8.49 4.51 24.46
CA ARG A 238 8.37 4.16 25.89
C ARG A 238 8.97 2.79 26.20
N GLN A 239 8.76 1.80 25.34
CA GLN A 239 9.34 0.46 25.53
C GLN A 239 10.87 0.52 25.43
N MET A 240 11.41 1.32 24.50
CA MET A 240 12.84 1.55 24.39
C MET A 240 13.42 2.28 25.60
N SER A 241 12.77 3.32 26.13
CA SER A 241 13.27 4.01 27.33
C SER A 241 13.25 3.12 28.58
N ASN A 242 12.30 2.16 28.64
CA ASN A 242 12.14 1.27 29.77
C ASN A 242 13.04 0.03 29.72
N HIS A 243 13.68 -0.29 28.59
CA HIS A 243 14.65 -1.37 28.56
C HIS A 243 15.90 -0.98 29.36
N SER A 244 16.32 -1.81 30.32
CA SER A 244 17.40 -1.44 31.26
C SER A 244 18.82 -1.45 30.66
N GLY A 245 18.96 -1.33 29.33
CA GLY A 245 20.25 -1.43 28.61
C GLY A 245 20.92 -2.81 28.69
N LYS A 246 20.29 -3.79 29.34
CA LYS A 246 20.80 -5.17 29.48
C LYS A 246 20.12 -6.05 28.44
N ALA A 247 20.63 -6.02 27.21
CA ALA A 247 20.21 -6.96 26.18
C ALA A 247 20.90 -8.32 26.41
N ILE A 248 20.13 -9.40 26.51
CA ILE A 248 20.65 -10.76 26.48
C ILE A 248 20.59 -11.21 25.03
N VAL A 249 21.75 -11.34 24.38
CA VAL A 249 21.86 -11.85 23.02
C VAL A 249 21.92 -13.37 23.08
N PHE A 250 20.86 -14.05 22.62
CA PHE A 250 20.77 -15.51 22.62
C PHE A 250 21.53 -16.18 21.46
N GLY A 251 22.14 -15.41 20.56
CA GLY A 251 22.98 -15.92 19.49
C GLY A 251 23.04 -14.97 18.29
N SER A 252 24.01 -15.21 17.41
CA SER A 252 24.14 -14.57 16.10
C SER A 252 23.81 -15.63 15.04
N TYR A 253 22.77 -15.40 14.23
CA TYR A 253 22.42 -16.30 13.13
C TYR A 253 23.10 -15.79 11.85
N ALA A 254 24.15 -16.49 11.41
CA ALA A 254 24.56 -16.43 10.02
C ALA A 254 23.63 -17.38 9.24
N GLY A 255 22.99 -16.88 8.18
CA GLY A 255 22.09 -17.67 7.34
C GLY A 255 22.72 -18.99 6.86
N LEU A 256 21.88 -19.95 6.49
CA LEU A 256 22.27 -21.23 5.91
C LEU A 256 23.34 -21.01 4.82
N GLN A 257 24.58 -21.36 5.15
CA GLN A 257 25.63 -21.50 4.15
C GLN A 257 25.23 -22.71 3.31
N GLU A 258 24.84 -22.49 2.05
CA GLU A 258 24.51 -23.60 1.16
C GLU A 258 25.77 -24.44 0.94
N PHE A 259 25.74 -25.68 1.38
CA PHE A 259 26.79 -26.65 1.10
C PHE A 259 26.45 -27.40 -0.19
N ASP A 260 27.43 -27.62 -1.05
CA ASP A 260 27.25 -28.53 -2.18
C ASP A 260 27.09 -29.99 -1.70
N THR A 261 26.75 -30.90 -2.62
CA THR A 261 26.61 -32.34 -2.32
C THR A 261 27.92 -32.99 -1.87
N ALA A 262 29.05 -32.27 -1.90
CA ALA A 262 30.36 -32.68 -1.42
C ALA A 262 30.78 -31.96 -0.11
N GLY A 263 29.89 -31.18 0.51
CA GLY A 263 30.11 -30.52 1.80
C GLY A 263 30.93 -29.23 1.74
N HIS A 264 31.16 -28.64 0.56
CA HIS A 264 31.89 -27.36 0.45
C HIS A 264 30.91 -26.19 0.49
N PRO A 265 31.27 -25.09 1.18
CA PRO A 265 30.44 -23.89 1.19
C PRO A 265 30.40 -23.28 -0.22
N ARG A 266 29.20 -23.13 -0.78
CA ARG A 266 28.99 -22.37 -2.02
C ARG A 266 29.23 -20.89 -1.71
N ARG A 267 30.19 -20.31 -2.43
CA ARG A 267 30.44 -18.86 -2.42
C ARG A 267 29.41 -18.12 -3.24
#